data_AF-A0A1A8JD87-F1
#
_entry.id   AF-A0A1A8JD87-F1
#
_cell.length_a   1.000
_cell.length_b   1.000
_cell.length_c   1.000
_cell.angle_alpha   90.00
_cell.angle_beta   90.00
_cell.angle_gamma   90.00
#
_symmetry.space_group_name_H-M   'P 1'
#
loop_
_entity.id
_entity.type
_entity.pdbx_description
1 polymer ?
#
loop_
_entity_poly.entity_id
_entity_poly.type
_entity_poly.pdbx_seq_one_letter_code
_entity_poly.pdbx_strand_id
1 'polypeptide(L)'
;ELLRATFRGVIRQIRRNFFNLVLFLDPLQEESVELVKLAELFYKHKIPLRIGFVFVVNTKEEIDGFSDAGVGFYRLLNYIADEYDLSQAVMSIVSLYSQVEEGEMLSAEMISAYLKRKYPKVNPEKVLGVNSEYDYGRKDGALFYRKSGLGALPLGLFNGVPLNPDEMDPEDLETIILQRIMDTTPAFQRAAFMGQLTDSSDVVDYLMEQANVVPRMNPLILGTDRKYLDFTRTPALDDWEDTNMFSFLDSRDKTAVVAKRMKYFTNSDEDGVAAVTVWIVGDLEKISGRKLLLNALKHLKSSRGVRVGVIDNPGEKPSEDNTVVYRAVWASLLTQKNKAAAAFVQKLLKEESIQLLLQGTKMKDLLLQGMDVDAFEKKFNTLEAD
;
A
#
# COMPACT_ATOMS: atom_id res chain seq x y z
N GLU A 1 8.00 12.21 -35.25
CA GLU A 1 8.17 13.53 -34.58
C GLU A 1 9.17 13.50 -33.42
N LEU A 2 9.12 12.48 -32.56
CA LEU A 2 10.01 12.32 -31.41
C LEU A 2 11.51 12.21 -31.76
N LEU A 3 11.86 11.61 -32.90
CA LEU A 3 13.25 11.38 -33.35
C LEU A 3 13.85 12.51 -34.19
N ARG A 4 13.08 13.55 -34.56
CA ARG A 4 13.55 14.65 -35.42
C ARG A 4 14.69 15.41 -34.72
N ALA A 5 15.69 15.98 -35.37
CA ALA A 5 16.70 16.78 -34.66
C ALA A 5 16.07 18.05 -34.03
N THR A 6 16.39 18.34 -32.75
CA THR A 6 16.02 19.61 -32.08
C THR A 6 17.19 20.11 -31.23
N PHE A 7 17.18 21.40 -30.88
CA PHE A 7 18.14 21.96 -29.95
C PHE A 7 18.01 21.31 -28.56
N ARG A 8 19.15 21.10 -27.90
CA ARG A 8 19.23 20.53 -26.55
C ARG A 8 18.52 21.47 -25.57
N GLY A 9 17.64 20.95 -24.72
CA GLY A 9 16.88 21.74 -23.75
C GLY A 9 15.47 22.16 -24.20
N VAL A 10 15.08 21.94 -25.48
CA VAL A 10 13.75 22.29 -25.95
C VAL A 10 12.78 21.12 -25.77
N ILE A 11 11.72 21.34 -24.98
CA ILE A 11 10.62 20.40 -24.84
C ILE A 11 9.80 20.37 -26.14
N ARG A 12 9.54 19.15 -26.62
CA ARG A 12 8.82 18.95 -27.88
C ARG A 12 7.33 18.92 -27.66
N GLN A 13 6.62 19.77 -28.39
CA GLN A 13 5.17 19.72 -28.46
C GLN A 13 4.76 18.63 -29.46
N ILE A 14 4.42 17.45 -28.95
CA ILE A 14 3.93 16.32 -29.73
C ILE A 14 2.50 16.03 -29.29
N ARG A 15 1.59 15.81 -30.24
CA ARG A 15 0.19 15.47 -29.95
C ARG A 15 0.03 13.98 -29.61
N ARG A 16 0.80 13.50 -28.62
CA ARG A 16 0.73 12.15 -28.05
C ARG A 16 0.96 12.18 -26.55
N ASN A 17 0.39 11.18 -25.86
CA ASN A 17 0.44 11.08 -24.41
C ASN A 17 1.74 10.42 -23.91
N PHE A 18 2.86 11.14 -23.93
CA PHE A 18 4.14 10.63 -23.42
C PHE A 18 4.36 10.85 -21.92
N PHE A 19 3.82 11.94 -21.39
CA PHE A 19 4.08 12.40 -20.04
C PHE A 19 2.76 12.58 -19.30
N ASN A 20 2.62 11.90 -18.17
CA ASN A 20 1.44 11.88 -17.33
C ASN A 20 1.84 12.32 -15.91
N LEU A 21 1.14 13.30 -15.37
CA LEU A 21 1.23 13.71 -13.97
C LEU A 21 -0.12 13.41 -13.32
N VAL A 22 -0.14 12.55 -12.31
CA VAL A 22 -1.34 12.24 -11.53
C VAL A 22 -1.14 12.76 -10.10
N LEU A 23 -1.94 13.71 -9.68
CA LEU A 23 -1.89 14.32 -8.36
C LEU A 23 -2.96 13.70 -7.45
N PHE A 24 -2.53 13.18 -6.31
CA PHE A 24 -3.38 12.71 -5.22
C PHE A 24 -3.46 13.79 -4.17
N LEU A 25 -4.66 14.32 -3.97
CA LEU A 25 -4.88 15.52 -3.17
C LEU A 25 -6.04 15.29 -2.20
N ASP A 26 -5.88 15.81 -0.97
CA ASP A 26 -7.03 16.06 -0.10
C ASP A 26 -7.50 17.50 -0.39
N PRO A 27 -8.74 17.71 -0.85
CA PRO A 27 -9.20 19.05 -1.23
C PRO A 27 -9.25 20.05 -0.07
N LEU A 28 -9.16 19.58 1.19
CA LEU A 28 -9.15 20.40 2.40
C LEU A 28 -7.75 20.86 2.82
N GLN A 29 -6.68 20.24 2.29
CA GLN A 29 -5.31 20.63 2.57
C GLN A 29 -4.95 21.95 1.84
N GLU A 30 -4.16 22.79 2.50
CA GLU A 30 -3.69 24.07 1.95
C GLU A 30 -2.79 23.85 0.73
N GLU A 31 -1.89 22.87 0.83
CA GLU A 31 -0.94 22.52 -0.23
C GLU A 31 -1.65 22.10 -1.52
N SER A 32 -2.85 21.50 -1.41
CA SER A 32 -3.67 21.13 -2.56
C SER A 32 -4.11 22.34 -3.39
N VAL A 33 -4.34 23.49 -2.75
CA VAL A 33 -4.73 24.74 -3.43
C VAL A 33 -3.62 25.18 -4.39
N GLU A 34 -2.39 25.21 -3.89
CA GLU A 34 -1.20 25.62 -4.65
C GLU A 34 -0.88 24.65 -5.78
N LEU A 35 -0.97 23.34 -5.52
CA LEU A 35 -0.75 22.31 -6.54
C LEU A 35 -1.78 22.38 -7.68
N VAL A 36 -3.04 22.71 -7.39
CA VAL A 36 -4.07 22.93 -8.42
C VAL A 36 -3.80 24.19 -9.22
N LYS A 37 -3.37 25.29 -8.59
CA LYS A 37 -2.96 26.52 -9.28
C LYS A 37 -1.77 26.26 -10.20
N LEU A 38 -0.78 25.49 -9.75
CA LEU A 38 0.37 25.09 -10.57
C LEU A 38 -0.05 24.22 -11.77
N ALA A 39 -0.96 23.28 -11.56
CA ALA A 39 -1.50 22.48 -12.66
C ALA A 39 -2.22 23.35 -13.71
N GLU A 40 -2.88 24.43 -13.31
CA GLU A 40 -3.45 25.40 -14.23
C GLU A 40 -2.36 26.12 -15.05
N LEU A 41 -1.24 26.50 -14.41
CA LEU A 41 -0.11 27.13 -15.10
C LEU A 41 0.46 26.20 -16.18
N PHE A 42 0.68 24.92 -15.87
CA PHE A 42 1.13 23.94 -16.85
C PHE A 42 0.20 23.82 -18.07
N TYR A 43 -1.11 23.84 -17.82
CA TYR A 43 -2.12 23.81 -18.88
C TYR A 43 -2.09 25.08 -19.73
N LYS A 44 -2.03 26.26 -19.10
CA LYS A 44 -1.94 27.58 -19.78
C LYS A 44 -0.67 27.69 -20.62
N HIS A 45 0.46 27.22 -20.13
CA HIS A 45 1.75 27.22 -20.83
C HIS A 45 1.86 26.15 -21.92
N LYS A 46 0.83 25.30 -22.10
CA LYS A 46 0.78 24.24 -23.12
C LYS A 46 1.99 23.31 -23.03
N ILE A 47 2.40 23.00 -21.80
CA ILE A 47 3.40 21.97 -21.55
C ILE A 47 2.80 20.64 -22.06
N PRO A 48 3.55 19.79 -22.78
CA PRO A 48 3.06 18.51 -23.29
C PRO A 48 2.94 17.48 -22.15
N LEU A 49 2.10 17.77 -21.17
CA LEU A 49 1.90 16.99 -19.96
C LEU A 49 0.39 16.74 -19.80
N ARG A 50 0.00 15.48 -19.65
CA ARG A 50 -1.36 15.12 -19.27
C ARG A 50 -1.49 15.14 -17.75
N ILE A 51 -2.36 15.98 -17.23
CA ILE A 51 -2.56 16.14 -15.78
C ILE A 51 -3.86 15.44 -15.39
N GLY A 52 -3.81 14.65 -14.32
CA GLY A 52 -4.96 14.00 -13.70
C GLY A 52 -5.01 14.30 -12.21
N PHE A 53 -6.21 14.33 -11.65
CA PHE A 53 -6.44 14.55 -10.23
C PHE A 53 -7.17 13.34 -9.63
N VAL A 54 -6.74 12.93 -8.45
CA VAL A 54 -7.42 11.93 -7.62
C VAL A 54 -7.66 12.58 -6.26
N PHE A 55 -8.92 12.90 -5.98
CA PHE A 55 -9.30 13.49 -4.71
C PHE A 55 -9.54 12.40 -3.67
N VAL A 56 -8.86 12.50 -2.54
CA VAL A 56 -9.04 11.63 -1.39
C VAL A 56 -9.89 12.38 -0.38
N VAL A 57 -11.18 12.02 -0.34
CA VAL A 57 -12.18 12.67 0.50
C VAL A 57 -12.72 11.70 1.55
N ASN A 58 -13.47 12.24 2.51
CA ASN A 58 -14.08 11.48 3.58
C ASN A 58 -15.08 10.43 3.08
N THR A 59 -14.90 9.18 3.52
CA THR A 59 -15.66 8.02 3.03
C THR A 59 -16.87 7.64 3.88
N LYS A 60 -17.14 8.37 4.97
CA LYS A 60 -18.27 8.08 5.87
C LYS A 60 -19.60 8.47 5.22
N GLU A 61 -20.59 7.57 5.27
CA GLU A 61 -21.89 7.78 4.62
C GLU A 61 -22.74 8.86 5.30
N GLU A 62 -22.59 9.03 6.61
CA GLU A 62 -23.39 9.94 7.44
C GLU A 62 -23.03 11.42 7.27
N ILE A 63 -21.95 11.72 6.55
CA ILE A 63 -21.42 13.08 6.39
C ILE A 63 -21.98 13.70 5.10
N ASP A 64 -22.52 14.91 5.21
CA ASP A 64 -23.05 15.68 4.10
C ASP A 64 -22.06 16.72 3.56
N GLY A 65 -22.38 17.30 2.41
CA GLY A 65 -21.54 18.32 1.78
C GLY A 65 -21.61 19.70 2.42
N PHE A 66 -22.48 19.89 3.43
CA PHE A 66 -22.56 21.13 4.21
C PHE A 66 -21.66 21.07 5.46
N SER A 67 -21.48 19.89 6.04
CA SER A 67 -20.60 19.64 7.17
C SER A 67 -19.16 19.39 6.78
N ASP A 68 -18.92 18.73 5.63
CA ASP A 68 -17.59 18.42 5.12
C ASP A 68 -17.39 18.98 3.72
N ALA A 69 -16.45 19.93 3.59
CA ALA A 69 -16.21 20.61 2.33
C ALA A 69 -15.60 19.68 1.27
N GLY A 70 -14.89 18.61 1.66
CA GLY A 70 -14.36 17.63 0.72
C GLY A 70 -15.47 16.82 0.07
N VAL A 71 -16.47 16.41 0.86
CA VAL A 71 -17.69 15.74 0.35
C VAL A 71 -18.48 16.70 -0.55
N GLY A 72 -18.67 17.94 -0.11
CA GLY A 72 -19.36 18.97 -0.90
C GLY A 72 -18.67 19.27 -2.22
N PHE A 73 -17.34 19.32 -2.21
CA PHE A 73 -16.51 19.54 -3.40
C PHE A 73 -16.69 18.40 -4.40
N TYR A 74 -16.59 17.16 -3.95
CA TYR A 74 -16.74 15.99 -4.82
C TYR A 74 -18.14 15.92 -5.45
N ARG A 75 -19.19 16.16 -4.66
CA ARG A 75 -20.59 16.19 -5.16
C ARG A 75 -20.82 17.32 -6.16
N LEU A 76 -20.24 18.50 -5.91
CA LEU A 76 -20.31 19.62 -6.84
C LEU A 76 -19.65 19.26 -8.18
N LEU A 77 -18.50 18.58 -8.16
CA LEU A 77 -17.83 18.15 -9.38
C LEU A 77 -18.65 17.14 -10.18
N ASN A 78 -19.22 16.14 -9.51
CA ASN A 78 -20.10 15.16 -10.15
C ASN A 78 -21.34 15.83 -10.76
N TYR A 79 -21.97 16.77 -10.04
CA TYR A 79 -23.08 17.56 -10.58
C TYR A 79 -22.70 18.28 -11.87
N ILE A 80 -21.54 18.96 -11.89
CA ILE A 80 -21.09 19.68 -13.08
C ILE A 80 -20.74 18.72 -14.21
N ALA A 81 -20.15 17.56 -13.89
CA ALA A 81 -19.80 16.55 -14.89
C ALA A 81 -21.03 15.93 -15.56
N ASP A 82 -22.10 15.66 -14.79
CA ASP A 82 -23.33 15.05 -15.28
C ASP A 82 -24.22 16.03 -16.07
N GLU A 83 -24.40 17.25 -15.56
CA GLU A 83 -25.29 18.24 -16.18
C GLU A 83 -24.63 19.03 -17.32
N TYR A 84 -23.30 19.12 -17.30
CA TYR A 84 -22.53 19.83 -18.33
C TYR A 84 -21.56 18.87 -19.00
N ASP A 85 -20.28 18.89 -18.60
CA ASP A 85 -19.26 17.98 -19.08
C ASP A 85 -18.07 17.94 -18.12
N LEU A 86 -17.19 16.97 -18.33
CA LEU A 86 -15.97 16.78 -17.53
C LEU A 86 -15.00 17.96 -17.65
N SER A 87 -14.96 18.65 -18.80
CA SER A 87 -14.05 19.78 -19.02
C SER A 87 -14.45 20.99 -18.16
N GLN A 88 -15.75 21.27 -18.06
CA GLN A 88 -16.32 22.28 -17.19
C GLN A 88 -16.14 21.91 -15.72
N ALA A 89 -16.23 20.62 -15.37
CA ALA A 89 -15.94 20.17 -14.01
C ALA A 89 -14.48 20.49 -13.62
N VAL A 90 -13.51 20.13 -14.47
CA VAL A 90 -12.09 20.42 -14.23
C VAL A 90 -11.80 21.92 -14.20
N MET A 91 -12.37 22.71 -15.12
CA MET A 91 -12.24 24.17 -15.08
C MET A 91 -12.88 24.78 -13.82
N SER A 92 -13.93 24.15 -13.30
CA SER A 92 -14.59 24.60 -12.07
C SER A 92 -13.72 24.38 -10.84
N ILE A 93 -12.95 23.29 -10.78
CA ILE A 93 -11.93 23.05 -9.74
C ILE A 93 -10.99 24.25 -9.65
N VAL A 94 -10.35 24.58 -10.77
CA VAL A 94 -9.39 25.69 -10.86
C VAL A 94 -10.03 27.01 -10.44
N SER A 95 -11.23 27.32 -10.94
CA SER A 95 -11.92 28.56 -10.60
C SER A 95 -12.37 28.65 -9.13
N LEU A 96 -12.59 27.51 -8.48
CA LEU A 96 -12.99 27.42 -7.08
C LEU A 96 -11.76 27.61 -6.19
N TYR A 97 -10.64 26.96 -6.51
CA TYR A 97 -9.37 27.15 -5.83
C TYR A 97 -8.73 28.53 -6.07
N SER A 98 -9.02 29.19 -7.20
CA SER A 98 -8.57 30.57 -7.43
C SER A 98 -9.31 31.62 -6.57
N GLN A 99 -10.41 31.24 -5.90
CA GLN A 99 -11.13 32.10 -4.96
C GLN A 99 -10.71 31.89 -3.51
N VAL A 100 -9.87 30.88 -3.26
CA VAL A 100 -9.29 30.61 -1.94
C VAL A 100 -8.05 31.48 -1.80
N GLU A 101 -8.02 32.28 -0.73
CA GLU A 101 -6.84 33.07 -0.39
C GLU A 101 -5.67 32.14 -0.01
N GLU A 102 -4.43 32.59 -0.21
CA GLU A 102 -3.25 31.82 0.20
C GLU A 102 -3.28 31.65 1.73
N GLY A 103 -3.03 30.43 2.22
CA GLY A 103 -3.19 30.13 3.64
C GLY A 103 -4.57 29.63 4.07
N GLU A 104 -5.58 29.70 3.20
CA GLU A 104 -6.94 29.28 3.55
C GLU A 104 -7.31 27.89 3.02
N MET A 105 -8.15 27.19 3.79
CA MET A 105 -8.70 25.89 3.41
C MET A 105 -10.05 26.06 2.71
N LEU A 106 -10.38 25.11 1.83
CA LEU A 106 -11.68 25.10 1.19
C LEU A 106 -12.80 24.86 2.23
N SER A 107 -13.75 25.80 2.33
CA SER A 107 -14.90 25.69 3.23
C SER A 107 -16.20 25.31 2.51
N ALA A 108 -17.13 24.68 3.24
CA ALA A 108 -18.44 24.30 2.70
C ALA A 108 -19.29 25.54 2.30
N GLU A 109 -19.06 26.67 2.97
CA GLU A 109 -19.68 27.95 2.65
C GLU A 109 -19.22 28.48 1.29
N MET A 110 -17.92 28.38 0.98
CA MET A 110 -17.37 28.78 -0.32
C MET A 110 -17.92 27.93 -1.46
N ILE A 111 -18.06 26.62 -1.24
CA ILE A 111 -18.66 25.70 -2.22
C ILE A 111 -20.13 26.06 -2.47
N SER A 112 -20.88 26.32 -1.39
CA SER A 112 -22.28 26.73 -1.47
C SER A 112 -22.45 28.08 -2.17
N ALA A 113 -21.58 29.05 -1.88
CA ALA A 113 -21.56 30.36 -2.53
C ALA A 113 -21.20 30.25 -4.03
N TYR A 114 -20.22 29.40 -4.37
CA TYR A 114 -19.84 29.12 -5.74
C TYR A 114 -21.00 28.53 -6.54
N LEU A 115 -21.69 27.53 -5.98
CA LEU A 115 -22.85 26.89 -6.60
C LEU A 115 -23.97 27.92 -6.84
N LYS A 116 -24.31 28.74 -5.84
CA LYS A 116 -25.36 29.77 -5.97
C LYS A 116 -25.00 30.83 -7.01
N ARG A 117 -23.75 31.25 -7.09
CA ARG A 117 -23.30 32.30 -8.02
C ARG A 117 -23.26 31.80 -9.47
N LYS A 118 -22.69 30.63 -9.71
CA LYS A 118 -22.51 30.09 -11.07
C LYS A 118 -23.77 29.38 -11.59
N TYR A 119 -24.54 28.77 -10.69
CA TYR A 119 -25.73 27.99 -11.02
C TYR A 119 -26.95 28.41 -10.17
N PRO A 120 -27.47 29.64 -10.35
CA PRO A 120 -28.51 30.20 -9.49
C PRO A 120 -29.87 29.48 -9.56
N LYS A 121 -30.07 28.61 -10.56
CA LYS A 121 -31.31 27.83 -10.75
C LYS A 121 -31.36 26.52 -9.96
N VAL A 122 -30.24 26.12 -9.36
CA VAL A 122 -30.08 24.83 -8.70
C VAL A 122 -30.34 24.96 -7.22
N ASN A 123 -31.12 24.03 -6.64
CA ASN A 123 -31.27 23.95 -5.20
C ASN A 123 -30.00 23.34 -4.59
N PRO A 124 -29.24 24.06 -3.73
CA PRO A 124 -28.04 23.53 -3.09
C PRO A 124 -28.27 22.27 -2.28
N GLU A 125 -29.47 22.08 -1.70
CA GLU A 125 -29.80 20.87 -0.95
C GLU A 125 -29.84 19.62 -1.83
N LYS A 126 -30.23 19.75 -3.11
CA LYS A 126 -30.27 18.62 -4.04
C LYS A 126 -28.85 18.11 -4.37
N VAL A 127 -27.86 19.01 -4.36
CA VAL A 127 -26.47 18.69 -4.75
C VAL A 127 -25.61 18.35 -3.53
N LEU A 128 -25.71 19.13 -2.46
CA LEU A 128 -24.83 19.00 -1.28
C LEU A 128 -25.46 18.21 -0.13
N GLY A 129 -26.80 18.08 -0.10
CA GLY A 129 -27.52 17.44 1.00
C GLY A 129 -27.27 15.94 1.13
N VAL A 130 -27.70 15.36 2.26
CA VAL A 130 -27.47 13.95 2.65
C VAL A 130 -27.91 12.96 1.56
N ASN A 131 -29.06 13.21 0.92
CA ASN A 131 -29.66 12.32 -0.09
C ASN A 131 -29.29 12.72 -1.54
N SER A 132 -28.14 13.35 -1.74
CA SER A 132 -27.69 13.78 -3.06
C SER A 132 -27.44 12.58 -3.99
N GLU A 133 -27.98 12.63 -5.20
CA GLU A 133 -27.75 11.63 -6.26
C GLU A 133 -26.29 11.68 -6.77
N TYR A 134 -25.55 12.75 -6.48
CA TYR A 134 -24.20 13.01 -6.97
C TYR A 134 -23.08 12.49 -6.05
N ASP A 135 -23.40 11.64 -5.07
CA ASP A 135 -22.41 11.06 -4.12
C ASP A 135 -21.72 9.79 -4.63
N TYR A 136 -21.92 9.41 -5.91
CA TYR A 136 -21.31 8.22 -6.49
C TYR A 136 -19.79 8.38 -6.67
N GLY A 137 -19.02 7.29 -6.59
CA GLY A 137 -17.56 7.31 -6.83
C GLY A 137 -16.72 7.91 -5.69
N ARG A 138 -17.32 8.57 -4.70
CA ARG A 138 -16.64 9.19 -3.55
C ARG A 138 -15.67 8.26 -2.83
N LYS A 139 -16.08 7.01 -2.62
CA LYS A 139 -15.26 6.00 -1.92
C LYS A 139 -14.15 5.43 -2.79
N ASP A 140 -14.26 5.52 -4.11
CA ASP A 140 -13.34 4.86 -5.04
C ASP A 140 -11.98 5.53 -5.05
N GLY A 141 -11.92 6.87 -4.98
CA GLY A 141 -10.65 7.61 -4.87
C GLY A 141 -9.85 7.24 -3.63
N ALA A 142 -10.50 7.25 -2.46
CA ALA A 142 -9.88 6.87 -1.19
C ALA A 142 -9.51 5.37 -1.14
N LEU A 143 -10.36 4.49 -1.72
CA LEU A 143 -10.07 3.05 -1.81
C LEU A 143 -8.88 2.79 -2.74
N PHE A 144 -8.81 3.47 -3.89
CA PHE A 144 -7.71 3.39 -4.83
C PHE A 144 -6.41 3.83 -4.15
N TYR A 145 -6.40 4.99 -3.48
CA TYR A 145 -5.23 5.49 -2.73
C TYR A 145 -4.72 4.46 -1.71
N ARG A 146 -5.62 3.91 -0.88
CA ARG A 146 -5.29 2.87 0.12
C ARG A 146 -4.79 1.56 -0.50
N LYS A 147 -5.32 1.18 -1.67
CA LYS A 147 -4.89 -0.02 -2.41
C LYS A 147 -3.51 0.16 -3.04
N SER A 148 -3.23 1.33 -3.60
CA SER A 148 -1.97 1.67 -4.26
C SER A 148 -0.79 1.73 -3.28
N GLY A 149 -1.05 1.95 -1.98
CA GLY A 149 0.00 1.98 -0.95
C GLY A 149 0.92 3.20 -1.07
N LEU A 150 0.39 4.24 -1.70
CA LEU A 150 0.98 5.56 -1.81
C LEU A 150 0.99 6.19 -0.41
N GLY A 151 2.09 6.86 -0.05
CA GLY A 151 2.44 7.22 1.33
C GLY A 151 1.54 8.27 1.98
N ALA A 152 2.10 9.43 2.32
CA ALA A 152 1.34 10.57 2.84
C ALA A 152 0.85 11.45 1.68
N LEU A 153 -0.25 12.17 1.89
CA LEU A 153 -0.76 13.21 0.99
C LEU A 153 -0.19 14.58 1.39
N PRO A 154 0.01 15.50 0.43
CA PRO A 154 -0.21 15.35 -1.02
C PRO A 154 0.88 14.51 -1.72
N LEU A 155 0.54 13.87 -2.84
CA LEU A 155 1.49 13.07 -3.62
C LEU A 155 1.25 13.18 -5.12
N GLY A 156 2.30 13.36 -5.91
CA GLY A 156 2.24 13.27 -7.37
C GLY A 156 2.96 12.05 -7.94
N LEU A 157 2.42 11.48 -9.01
CA LEU A 157 3.06 10.43 -9.80
C LEU A 157 3.41 10.99 -11.19
N PHE A 158 4.69 10.97 -11.55
CA PHE A 158 5.14 11.28 -12.91
C PHE A 158 5.41 9.98 -13.68
N ASN A 159 4.61 9.68 -14.69
CA ASN A 159 4.67 8.42 -15.46
C ASN A 159 4.74 7.17 -14.56
N GLY A 160 4.02 7.19 -13.42
CA GLY A 160 3.98 6.10 -12.44
C GLY A 160 5.05 6.14 -11.36
N VAL A 161 6.03 7.04 -11.44
CA VAL A 161 7.07 7.20 -10.42
C VAL A 161 6.61 8.25 -9.38
N PRO A 162 6.55 7.90 -8.08
CA PRO A 162 6.18 8.87 -7.05
C PRO A 162 7.21 9.98 -6.91
N LEU A 163 6.71 11.20 -6.71
CA LEU A 163 7.49 12.35 -6.26
C LEU A 163 7.73 12.25 -4.76
N ASN A 164 8.93 12.62 -4.32
CA ASN A 164 9.23 12.74 -2.90
C ASN A 164 8.51 13.97 -2.31
N PRO A 165 8.26 14.02 -0.99
CA PRO A 165 7.65 15.19 -0.35
C PRO A 165 8.41 16.50 -0.65
N ASP A 166 9.74 16.46 -0.65
CA ASP A 166 10.58 17.62 -0.98
C ASP A 166 10.43 18.06 -2.45
N GLU A 167 10.09 17.12 -3.35
CA GLU A 167 9.84 17.43 -4.77
C GLU A 167 8.41 17.94 -5.01
N MET A 168 7.53 17.87 -4.01
CA MET A 168 6.14 18.31 -4.08
C MET A 168 5.96 19.77 -3.67
N ASP A 169 7.03 20.46 -3.28
CA ASP A 169 7.03 21.91 -3.02
C ASP A 169 6.59 22.65 -4.29
N PRO A 170 5.51 23.45 -4.25
CA PRO A 170 5.01 24.18 -5.42
C PRO A 170 6.04 25.11 -6.07
N GLU A 171 6.99 25.66 -5.33
CA GLU A 171 8.05 26.53 -5.88
C GLU A 171 9.02 25.75 -6.78
N ASP A 172 9.35 24.50 -6.40
CA ASP A 172 10.32 23.66 -7.10
C ASP A 172 9.67 22.71 -8.11
N LEU A 173 8.41 22.34 -7.90
CA LEU A 173 7.71 21.30 -8.67
C LEU A 173 7.64 21.64 -10.17
N GLU A 174 7.50 22.91 -10.54
CA GLU A 174 7.58 23.33 -11.96
C GLU A 174 8.90 22.89 -12.60
N THR A 175 10.01 23.28 -11.98
CA THR A 175 11.36 22.99 -12.48
C THR A 175 11.61 21.49 -12.50
N ILE A 176 11.18 20.77 -11.47
CA ILE A 176 11.34 19.31 -11.34
C ILE A 176 10.58 18.57 -12.44
N ILE A 177 9.33 18.94 -12.74
CA ILE A 177 8.54 18.30 -13.79
C ILE A 177 9.15 18.56 -15.17
N LEU A 178 9.59 19.79 -15.44
CA LEU A 178 10.28 20.12 -16.69
C LEU A 178 11.58 19.31 -16.84
N GLN A 179 12.36 19.19 -15.77
CA GLN A 179 13.57 18.37 -15.75
C GLN A 179 13.26 16.88 -15.99
N ARG A 180 12.25 16.32 -15.31
CA ARG A 180 11.81 14.92 -15.51
C ARG A 180 11.37 14.64 -16.95
N ILE A 181 10.69 15.58 -17.60
CA ILE A 181 10.34 15.48 -19.03
C ILE A 181 11.61 15.38 -19.87
N MET A 182 12.61 16.23 -19.60
CA MET A 182 13.88 16.23 -20.33
C MET A 182 14.67 14.93 -20.11
N ASP A 183 14.69 14.40 -18.89
CA ASP A 183 15.44 13.19 -18.52
C ASP A 183 14.79 11.90 -19.06
N THR A 184 13.46 11.87 -19.18
CA THR A 184 12.72 10.71 -19.69
C THR A 184 12.61 10.68 -21.22
N THR A 185 12.68 11.84 -21.89
CA THR A 185 12.59 11.93 -23.37
C THR A 185 13.59 11.02 -24.11
N PRO A 186 14.89 10.95 -23.74
CA PRO A 186 15.85 10.05 -24.38
C PRO A 186 15.50 8.56 -24.27
N ALA A 187 14.82 8.15 -23.19
CA ALA A 187 14.37 6.76 -23.04
C ALA A 187 13.30 6.43 -24.09
N PHE A 188 12.30 7.29 -24.27
CA PHE A 188 11.29 7.13 -25.32
C PHE A 188 11.89 7.19 -26.73
N GLN A 189 12.88 8.05 -26.96
CA GLN A 189 13.60 8.11 -28.24
C GLN A 189 14.31 6.79 -28.55
N ARG A 190 15.00 6.21 -27.56
CA ARG A 190 15.64 4.89 -27.73
C ARG A 190 14.64 3.79 -28.00
N ALA A 191 13.53 3.74 -27.25
CA ALA A 191 12.47 2.75 -27.45
C ALA A 191 11.82 2.86 -28.84
N ALA A 192 11.57 4.08 -29.32
CA ALA A 192 11.09 4.31 -30.68
C ALA A 192 12.12 3.91 -31.75
N PHE A 193 13.41 4.22 -31.53
CA PHE A 193 14.49 3.85 -32.45
C PHE A 193 14.69 2.33 -32.55
N MET A 194 14.55 1.61 -31.42
CA MET A 194 14.63 0.15 -31.36
C MET A 194 13.36 -0.55 -31.86
N GLY A 195 12.34 0.20 -32.28
CA GLY A 195 11.07 -0.35 -32.76
C GLY A 195 10.17 -0.93 -31.65
N GLN A 196 10.47 -0.66 -30.38
CA GLN A 196 9.63 -1.08 -29.24
C GLN A 196 8.37 -0.21 -29.12
N LEU A 197 8.49 1.07 -29.46
CA LEU A 197 7.36 1.99 -29.56
C LEU A 197 7.05 2.28 -31.02
N THR A 198 5.87 1.86 -31.46
CA THR A 198 5.37 2.12 -32.82
C THR A 198 4.30 3.20 -32.83
N ASP A 199 3.91 3.65 -34.01
CA ASP A 199 2.83 4.63 -34.11
C ASP A 199 1.47 4.08 -33.66
N SER A 200 1.22 2.76 -33.73
CA SER A 200 -0.02 2.18 -33.22
C SER A 200 0.00 1.90 -31.71
N SER A 201 1.16 1.97 -31.05
CA SER A 201 1.30 1.64 -29.63
C SER A 201 0.80 2.77 -28.73
N ASP A 202 0.10 2.43 -27.64
CA ASP A 202 -0.11 3.35 -26.52
C ASP A 202 1.15 3.40 -25.66
N VAL A 203 1.62 4.62 -25.37
CA VAL A 203 2.81 4.85 -24.56
C VAL A 203 2.53 4.50 -23.09
N VAL A 204 1.29 4.68 -22.62
CA VAL A 204 0.88 4.34 -21.26
C VAL A 204 0.99 2.83 -21.05
N ASP A 205 0.49 2.03 -21.99
CA ASP A 205 0.59 0.56 -21.91
C ASP A 205 2.05 0.12 -21.90
N TYR A 206 2.87 0.70 -22.78
CA TYR A 206 4.32 0.46 -22.78
C TYR A 206 4.98 0.78 -21.43
N LEU A 207 4.59 1.89 -20.78
CA LEU A 207 5.09 2.23 -19.45
C LEU A 207 4.63 1.21 -18.39
N MET A 208 3.39 0.73 -18.46
CA MET A 208 2.85 -0.23 -17.50
C MET A 208 3.44 -1.64 -17.67
N GLU A 209 3.92 -2.00 -18.85
CA GLU A 209 4.59 -3.27 -19.14
C GLU A 209 6.06 -3.33 -18.63
N GLN A 210 6.61 -2.22 -18.15
CA GLN A 210 7.99 -2.19 -17.65
C GLN A 210 8.15 -3.05 -16.39
N ALA A 211 9.27 -3.78 -16.29
CA ALA A 211 9.51 -4.76 -15.23
C ALA A 211 9.53 -4.18 -13.80
N ASN A 212 9.75 -2.87 -13.67
CA ASN A 212 9.78 -2.16 -12.40
C ASN A 212 8.42 -1.54 -12.00
N VAL A 213 7.38 -1.69 -12.82
CA VAL A 213 6.03 -1.23 -12.48
C VAL A 213 5.33 -2.27 -11.63
N VAL A 214 4.85 -1.83 -10.47
CA VAL A 214 4.17 -2.68 -9.50
C VAL A 214 2.75 -2.17 -9.25
N PRO A 215 1.78 -3.06 -8.99
CA PRO A 215 0.39 -2.67 -8.74
C PRO A 215 0.18 -2.00 -7.38
N ARG A 216 1.10 -2.20 -6.43
CA ARG A 216 1.08 -1.60 -5.10
C ARG A 216 2.50 -1.27 -4.64
N MET A 217 2.69 -0.03 -4.21
CA MET A 217 3.93 0.40 -3.58
C MET A 217 3.95 -0.05 -2.13
N ASN A 218 5.09 -0.59 -1.69
CA ASN A 218 5.34 -0.89 -0.30
C ASN A 218 6.73 -0.34 0.07
N PRO A 219 6.81 0.76 0.84
CA PRO A 219 8.07 1.40 1.16
C PRO A 219 8.99 0.49 1.99
N LEU A 220 8.45 -0.47 2.74
CA LEU A 220 9.24 -1.43 3.51
C LEU A 220 9.97 -2.44 2.62
N ILE A 221 9.44 -2.73 1.42
CA ILE A 221 10.03 -3.70 0.49
C ILE A 221 10.88 -2.99 -0.57
N LEU A 222 10.39 -1.85 -1.08
CA LEU A 222 11.03 -1.08 -2.14
C LEU A 222 12.02 -0.02 -1.62
N GLY A 223 12.10 0.14 -0.29
CA GLY A 223 13.04 1.04 0.35
C GLY A 223 14.50 0.69 0.05
N THR A 224 15.35 1.71 0.07
CA THR A 224 16.79 1.59 -0.11
C THR A 224 17.50 1.16 1.16
N ASP A 225 16.93 1.46 2.33
CA ASP A 225 17.48 1.06 3.62
C ASP A 225 17.27 -0.45 3.84
N ARG A 226 18.38 -1.19 3.86
CA ARG A 226 18.37 -2.66 3.98
C ARG A 226 19.18 -3.08 5.19
N LYS A 227 18.53 -3.85 6.06
CA LYS A 227 19.19 -4.53 7.18
C LYS A 227 19.45 -5.99 6.79
N TYR A 228 20.67 -6.45 7.03
CA TYR A 228 21.10 -7.80 6.68
C TYR A 228 21.34 -8.62 7.94
N LEU A 229 20.90 -9.88 7.91
CA LEU A 229 21.27 -10.91 8.88
C LEU A 229 22.49 -11.67 8.34
N ASP A 230 23.48 -11.90 9.20
CA ASP A 230 24.71 -12.59 8.84
C ASP A 230 24.62 -14.08 9.22
N PHE A 231 24.63 -14.95 8.20
CA PHE A 231 24.56 -16.40 8.33
C PHE A 231 25.92 -17.10 8.15
N THR A 232 27.03 -16.35 8.12
CA THR A 232 28.36 -16.91 7.83
C THR A 232 28.95 -17.72 8.98
N ARG A 233 28.43 -17.55 10.20
CA ARG A 233 28.98 -18.19 11.41
C ARG A 233 28.23 -19.49 11.74
N THR A 234 28.97 -20.46 12.27
CA THR A 234 28.40 -21.65 12.90
C THR A 234 28.40 -21.42 14.41
N PRO A 235 27.29 -21.69 15.12
CA PRO A 235 27.21 -21.35 16.53
C PRO A 235 28.18 -22.22 17.34
N ALA A 236 29.03 -21.60 18.16
CA ALA A 236 29.97 -22.29 19.03
C ALA A 236 29.27 -22.93 20.25
N LEU A 237 28.17 -22.33 20.70
CA LEU A 237 27.27 -22.81 21.74
C LEU A 237 25.86 -22.89 21.15
N ASP A 238 25.13 -23.95 21.48
CA ASP A 238 23.76 -24.18 21.00
C ASP A 238 22.72 -23.77 22.06
N ASP A 239 23.13 -23.27 23.23
CA ASP A 239 22.21 -22.95 24.32
C ASP A 239 21.51 -21.61 24.09
N TRP A 240 20.21 -21.72 23.82
CA TRP A 240 19.25 -20.61 23.68
C TRP A 240 18.23 -20.56 24.83
N GLU A 241 18.23 -21.58 25.69
CA GLU A 241 17.29 -21.74 26.82
C GLU A 241 17.65 -20.80 27.98
N ASP A 242 18.92 -20.38 28.08
CA ASP A 242 19.32 -19.29 28.98
C ASP A 242 19.29 -17.96 28.22
N THR A 243 18.20 -17.22 28.40
CA THR A 243 18.00 -15.87 27.84
C THR A 243 19.14 -14.91 28.18
N ASN A 244 19.75 -15.05 29.36
CA ASN A 244 20.87 -14.20 29.75
C ASN A 244 22.11 -14.53 28.91
N MET A 245 22.50 -15.80 28.79
CA MET A 245 23.61 -16.20 27.93
C MET A 245 23.36 -15.84 26.46
N PHE A 246 22.14 -16.05 25.96
CA PHE A 246 21.78 -15.69 24.59
C PHE A 246 21.90 -14.18 24.34
N SER A 247 21.55 -13.35 25.33
CA SER A 247 21.63 -11.89 25.21
C SER A 247 23.07 -11.37 25.01
N PHE A 248 24.07 -12.06 25.58
CA PHE A 248 25.49 -11.71 25.46
C PHE A 248 26.13 -12.11 24.12
N LEU A 249 25.47 -12.97 23.34
CA LEU A 249 25.94 -13.34 22.01
C LEU A 249 25.96 -12.13 21.08
N ASP A 250 26.95 -12.08 20.18
CA ASP A 250 26.96 -11.09 19.11
C ASP A 250 25.84 -11.38 18.09
N SER A 251 25.51 -10.40 17.24
CA SER A 251 24.40 -10.54 16.28
C SER A 251 24.56 -11.73 15.32
N ARG A 252 25.80 -12.16 15.03
CA ARG A 252 26.07 -13.26 14.09
C ARG A 252 25.86 -14.60 14.78
N ASP A 253 26.35 -14.74 16.01
CA ASP A 253 26.14 -15.92 16.85
C ASP A 253 24.64 -16.09 17.15
N LYS A 254 23.92 -15.00 17.47
CA LYS A 254 22.46 -15.02 17.62
C LYS A 254 21.75 -15.56 16.37
N THR A 255 22.12 -15.06 15.19
CA THR A 255 21.55 -15.50 13.91
C THR A 255 21.81 -16.99 13.68
N ALA A 256 23.05 -17.45 13.96
CA ALA A 256 23.47 -18.83 13.77
C ALA A 256 22.72 -19.81 14.68
N VAL A 257 22.54 -19.46 15.98
CA VAL A 257 21.78 -20.26 16.94
C VAL A 257 20.32 -20.38 16.51
N VAL A 258 19.67 -19.26 16.21
CA VAL A 258 18.26 -19.24 15.76
C VAL A 258 18.09 -20.04 14.48
N ALA A 259 18.97 -19.87 13.49
CA ALA A 259 18.88 -20.57 12.21
C ALA A 259 18.98 -22.10 12.35
N LYS A 260 19.81 -22.58 13.28
CA LYS A 260 20.03 -24.01 13.53
C LYS A 260 18.83 -24.70 14.16
N ARG A 261 18.15 -24.03 15.11
CA ARG A 261 17.00 -24.59 15.84
C ARG A 261 15.65 -24.33 15.18
N MET A 262 15.59 -23.39 14.22
CA MET A 262 14.36 -23.03 13.52
C MET A 262 13.67 -24.25 12.87
N LYS A 263 12.36 -24.36 13.07
CA LYS A 263 11.49 -25.29 12.35
C LYS A 263 10.69 -24.54 11.30
N TYR A 264 10.39 -25.24 10.20
CA TYR A 264 9.84 -24.61 9.02
C TYR A 264 8.58 -25.32 8.55
N PHE A 265 7.56 -24.54 8.20
CA PHE A 265 6.46 -25.01 7.37
C PHE A 265 6.93 -25.15 5.92
N THR A 266 6.60 -26.27 5.30
CA THR A 266 6.87 -26.57 3.89
C THR A 266 5.62 -27.14 3.20
N ASN A 267 5.58 -27.08 1.87
CA ASN A 267 4.49 -27.69 1.08
C ASN A 267 4.65 -29.21 0.86
N SER A 268 5.82 -29.77 1.16
CA SER A 268 6.12 -31.19 1.03
C SER A 268 6.53 -31.76 2.38
N ASP A 269 6.09 -32.98 2.64
CA ASP A 269 6.57 -33.77 3.79
C ASP A 269 7.90 -34.48 3.47
N GLU A 270 8.33 -34.45 2.21
CA GLU A 270 9.63 -34.93 1.76
C GLU A 270 10.71 -33.85 1.97
N ASP A 271 11.92 -34.32 2.31
CA ASP A 271 13.12 -33.50 2.42
C ASP A 271 13.51 -32.92 1.06
N GLY A 272 12.97 -31.74 0.77
CA GLY A 272 13.24 -30.96 -0.44
C GLY A 272 14.06 -29.72 -0.13
N VAL A 273 14.81 -29.25 -1.13
CA VAL A 273 15.50 -27.96 -1.04
C VAL A 273 14.49 -26.82 -1.24
N ALA A 274 14.36 -25.96 -0.24
CA ALA A 274 13.63 -24.69 -0.37
C ALA A 274 14.57 -23.61 -0.91
N ALA A 275 14.23 -23.01 -2.05
CA ALA A 275 14.97 -21.92 -2.65
C ALA A 275 14.84 -20.61 -1.86
N VAL A 276 13.71 -20.42 -1.16
CA VAL A 276 13.41 -19.19 -0.42
C VAL A 276 13.01 -19.53 1.02
N THR A 277 13.67 -18.87 1.97
CA THR A 277 13.33 -18.95 3.40
C THR A 277 12.71 -17.64 3.85
N VAL A 278 11.51 -17.70 4.43
CA VAL A 278 10.83 -16.54 5.00
C VAL A 278 10.72 -16.72 6.51
N TRP A 279 11.27 -15.81 7.29
CA TRP A 279 11.07 -15.78 8.74
C TRP A 279 10.02 -14.73 9.07
N ILE A 280 8.97 -15.14 9.79
CA ILE A 280 7.94 -14.26 10.30
C ILE A 280 8.24 -13.99 11.77
N VAL A 281 8.51 -12.73 12.08
CA VAL A 281 8.74 -12.25 13.45
C VAL A 281 7.58 -11.35 13.86
N GLY A 282 6.88 -11.71 14.93
CA GLY A 282 5.81 -10.86 15.45
C GLY A 282 4.98 -11.55 16.52
N ASP A 283 4.28 -10.73 17.29
CA ASP A 283 3.36 -11.11 18.37
C ASP A 283 2.13 -11.85 17.81
N LEU A 284 2.08 -13.17 17.99
CA LEU A 284 1.00 -14.02 17.49
C LEU A 284 -0.29 -13.91 18.31
N GLU A 285 -0.26 -13.31 19.49
CA GLU A 285 -1.46 -12.99 20.26
C GLU A 285 -2.15 -11.71 19.77
N LYS A 286 -1.46 -10.90 18.96
CA LYS A 286 -2.05 -9.75 18.28
C LYS A 286 -2.61 -10.09 16.90
N ILE A 287 -3.68 -9.40 16.53
CA ILE A 287 -4.34 -9.53 15.21
C ILE A 287 -3.33 -9.29 14.08
N SER A 288 -2.42 -8.33 14.23
CA SER A 288 -1.40 -8.01 13.23
C SER A 288 -0.42 -9.17 12.98
N GLY A 289 0.13 -9.78 14.04
CA GLY A 289 1.05 -10.92 13.91
C GLY A 289 0.36 -12.15 13.35
N ARG A 290 -0.87 -12.45 13.79
CA ARG A 290 -1.67 -13.54 13.19
C ARG A 290 -1.92 -13.34 11.70
N LYS A 291 -2.32 -12.13 11.29
CA LYS A 291 -2.53 -11.81 9.87
C LYS A 291 -1.24 -11.95 9.06
N LEU A 292 -0.10 -11.54 9.62
CA LEU A 292 1.20 -11.66 8.95
C LEU A 292 1.56 -13.13 8.71
N LEU A 293 1.48 -13.98 9.75
CA LEU A 293 1.75 -15.41 9.61
C LEU A 293 0.73 -16.10 8.70
N LEU A 294 -0.56 -15.78 8.80
CA LEU A 294 -1.59 -16.33 7.93
C LEU A 294 -1.32 -16.02 6.45
N ASN A 295 -0.91 -14.79 6.14
CA ASN A 295 -0.55 -14.39 4.78
C ASN A 295 0.72 -15.09 4.29
N ALA A 296 1.72 -15.28 5.16
CA ALA A 296 2.92 -16.04 4.82
C ALA A 296 2.60 -17.51 4.51
N LEU A 297 1.70 -18.13 5.28
CA LEU A 297 1.26 -19.51 5.04
C LEU A 297 0.38 -19.64 3.77
N LYS A 298 -0.41 -18.62 3.42
CA LYS A 298 -1.09 -18.56 2.12
C LYS A 298 -0.09 -18.51 0.97
N HIS A 299 0.94 -17.66 1.10
CA HIS A 299 2.01 -17.58 0.11
C HIS A 299 2.78 -18.90 -0.01
N LEU A 300 3.06 -19.56 1.13
CA LEU A 300 3.64 -20.89 1.15
C LEU A 300 2.81 -21.83 0.27
N LYS A 301 1.48 -21.93 0.44
CA LYS A 301 0.63 -22.81 -0.38
C LYS A 301 0.64 -22.50 -1.88
N SER A 302 0.73 -21.24 -2.27
CA SER A 302 0.74 -20.85 -3.69
C SER A 302 2.10 -21.00 -4.37
N SER A 303 3.19 -21.03 -3.60
CA SER A 303 4.55 -20.95 -4.11
C SER A 303 5.32 -22.25 -3.88
N ARG A 304 5.99 -22.76 -4.92
CA ARG A 304 6.91 -23.89 -4.76
C ARG A 304 8.28 -23.42 -4.27
N GLY A 305 8.95 -24.23 -3.46
CA GLY A 305 10.31 -23.93 -2.99
C GLY A 305 10.39 -22.85 -1.90
N VAL A 306 9.28 -22.48 -1.27
CA VAL A 306 9.26 -21.58 -0.11
C VAL A 306 9.19 -22.41 1.18
N ARG A 307 9.90 -21.97 2.22
CA ARG A 307 9.71 -22.46 3.59
C ARG A 307 9.50 -21.28 4.54
N VAL A 308 8.63 -21.45 5.54
CA VAL A 308 8.27 -20.38 6.48
C VAL A 308 8.64 -20.77 7.91
N GLY A 309 9.51 -19.98 8.54
CA GLY A 309 9.84 -20.09 9.97
C GLY A 309 9.10 -19.02 10.77
N VAL A 310 8.86 -19.28 12.05
CA VAL A 310 8.08 -18.39 12.92
C VAL A 310 8.85 -18.12 14.20
N ILE A 311 9.00 -16.83 14.53
CA ILE A 311 9.59 -16.33 15.77
C ILE A 311 8.52 -15.47 16.42
N ASP A 312 8.05 -15.88 17.59
CA ASP A 312 7.14 -15.03 18.35
C ASP A 312 7.94 -13.94 19.06
N ASN A 313 7.37 -12.75 19.06
CA ASN A 313 7.96 -11.57 19.68
C ASN A 313 6.85 -10.82 20.41
N PRO A 314 6.40 -11.34 21.56
CA PRO A 314 5.28 -10.77 22.29
C PRO A 314 5.64 -9.37 22.81
N GLY A 315 4.67 -8.46 22.79
CA GLY A 315 4.87 -7.10 23.33
C GLY A 315 4.89 -7.05 24.86
N GLU A 316 4.39 -8.09 25.51
CA GLU A 316 4.32 -8.24 26.97
C GLU A 316 5.19 -9.42 27.41
N LYS A 317 5.48 -9.50 28.72
CA LYS A 317 6.22 -10.65 29.25
C LYS A 317 5.41 -11.92 28.99
N PRO A 318 6.03 -12.97 28.42
CA PRO A 318 5.34 -14.23 28.20
C PRO A 318 4.77 -14.83 29.50
N SER A 319 3.60 -15.43 29.38
CA SER A 319 2.84 -16.12 30.42
C SER A 319 2.02 -17.23 29.76
N GLU A 320 1.45 -18.14 30.54
CA GLU A 320 0.64 -19.22 29.98
C GLU A 320 -0.59 -18.70 29.21
N ASP A 321 -1.16 -17.57 29.65
CA ASP A 321 -2.37 -17.01 29.07
C ASP A 321 -2.12 -16.22 27.77
N ASN A 322 -0.94 -15.62 27.60
CA ASN A 322 -0.58 -14.79 26.44
C ASN A 322 0.43 -15.47 25.49
N THR A 323 0.50 -16.81 25.49
CA THR A 323 1.32 -17.61 24.56
C THR A 323 0.55 -18.76 23.93
N VAL A 324 -0.78 -18.80 24.10
CA VAL A 324 -1.64 -19.91 23.67
C VAL A 324 -1.51 -20.18 22.17
N VAL A 325 -1.56 -19.14 21.33
CA VAL A 325 -1.47 -19.28 19.87
C VAL A 325 -0.05 -19.71 19.48
N TYR A 326 0.96 -19.09 20.07
CA TYR A 326 2.36 -19.44 19.80
C TYR A 326 2.68 -20.89 20.14
N ARG A 327 2.31 -21.35 21.34
CA ARG A 327 2.51 -22.73 21.79
C ARG A 327 1.78 -23.71 20.87
N ALA A 328 0.59 -23.38 20.39
CA ALA A 328 -0.14 -24.21 19.42
C ALA A 328 0.58 -24.28 18.06
N VAL A 329 1.14 -23.17 17.57
CA VAL A 329 1.94 -23.13 16.34
C VAL A 329 3.18 -24.01 16.47
N TRP A 330 3.95 -23.88 17.56
CA TRP A 330 5.16 -24.69 17.76
C TRP A 330 4.87 -26.15 18.05
N ALA A 331 3.84 -26.46 18.85
CA ALA A 331 3.40 -27.84 19.06
C ALA A 331 3.04 -28.49 17.73
N SER A 332 2.38 -27.77 16.81
CA SER A 332 2.07 -28.29 15.48
C SER A 332 3.32 -28.57 14.63
N LEU A 333 4.30 -27.67 14.64
CA LEU A 333 5.57 -27.82 13.92
C LEU A 333 6.40 -29.00 14.43
N LEU A 334 6.33 -29.29 15.72
CA LEU A 334 7.16 -30.32 16.37
C LEU A 334 6.54 -31.71 16.34
N THR A 335 5.21 -31.81 16.20
CA THR A 335 4.49 -33.10 16.37
C THR A 335 3.80 -33.58 15.10
N GLN A 336 3.53 -32.70 14.15
CA GLN A 336 2.70 -33.00 12.99
C GLN A 336 3.48 -32.97 11.68
N LYS A 337 2.96 -33.67 10.66
CA LYS A 337 3.48 -33.56 9.29
C LYS A 337 3.29 -32.14 8.77
N ASN A 338 4.23 -31.64 7.96
CA ASN A 338 4.27 -30.24 7.50
C ASN A 338 2.96 -29.78 6.86
N LYS A 339 2.36 -30.62 6.00
CA LYS A 339 1.06 -30.28 5.38
C LYS A 339 -0.07 -30.13 6.39
N ALA A 340 -0.14 -31.04 7.37
CA ALA A 340 -1.16 -31.02 8.42
C ALA A 340 -0.95 -29.83 9.37
N ALA A 341 0.30 -29.59 9.78
CA ALA A 341 0.70 -28.45 10.61
C ALA A 341 0.33 -27.12 9.95
N ALA A 342 0.72 -26.92 8.68
CA ALA A 342 0.41 -25.69 7.94
C ALA A 342 -1.11 -25.49 7.75
N ALA A 343 -1.86 -26.57 7.48
CA ALA A 343 -3.32 -26.49 7.34
C ALA A 343 -4.01 -26.14 8.67
N PHE A 344 -3.58 -26.75 9.77
CA PHE A 344 -4.09 -26.46 11.10
C PHE A 344 -3.80 -25.02 11.53
N VAL A 345 -2.56 -24.56 11.39
CA VAL A 345 -2.19 -23.19 11.77
C VAL A 345 -2.96 -22.17 10.92
N GLN A 346 -3.18 -22.43 9.63
CA GLN A 346 -4.04 -21.55 8.82
C GLN A 346 -5.49 -21.49 9.29
N LYS A 347 -6.04 -22.58 9.83
CA LYS A 347 -7.38 -22.59 10.44
C LYS A 347 -7.36 -21.81 11.75
N LEU A 348 -6.39 -22.10 12.61
CA LEU A 348 -6.22 -21.49 13.93
C LEU A 348 -6.11 -19.97 13.87
N LEU A 349 -5.33 -19.43 12.93
CA LEU A 349 -5.09 -17.99 12.82
C LEU A 349 -6.27 -17.18 12.27
N LYS A 350 -7.39 -17.83 11.90
CA LYS A 350 -8.62 -17.13 11.50
C LYS A 350 -9.34 -16.55 12.71
N GLU A 351 -9.96 -15.38 12.52
CA GLU A 351 -10.69 -14.67 13.56
C GLU A 351 -11.76 -15.55 14.23
N GLU A 352 -12.49 -16.35 13.43
CA GLU A 352 -13.51 -17.29 13.91
C GLU A 352 -12.95 -18.30 14.93
N SER A 353 -11.75 -18.83 14.69
CA SER A 353 -11.12 -19.82 15.58
C SER A 353 -10.61 -19.16 16.86
N ILE A 354 -10.10 -17.93 16.76
CA ILE A 354 -9.68 -17.15 17.94
C ILE A 354 -10.90 -16.80 18.81
N GLN A 355 -12.02 -16.42 18.21
CA GLN A 355 -13.27 -16.17 18.95
C GLN A 355 -13.76 -17.43 19.68
N LEU A 356 -13.66 -18.61 19.07
CA LEU A 356 -13.98 -19.88 19.74
C LEU A 356 -13.06 -20.16 20.94
N LEU A 357 -11.75 -19.86 20.83
CA LEU A 357 -10.81 -19.98 21.93
C LEU A 357 -11.16 -19.03 23.09
N LEU A 358 -11.51 -17.78 22.77
CA LEU A 358 -11.97 -16.79 23.77
C LEU A 358 -13.27 -17.22 24.47
N GLN A 359 -14.12 -17.99 23.79
CA GLN A 359 -15.34 -18.58 24.36
C GLN A 359 -15.08 -19.85 25.19
N GLY A 360 -13.82 -20.27 25.36
CA GLY A 360 -13.44 -21.42 26.19
C GLY A 360 -13.36 -22.76 25.47
N THR A 361 -13.38 -22.77 24.13
CA THR A 361 -13.14 -24.00 23.35
C THR A 361 -11.73 -24.52 23.61
N LYS A 362 -11.57 -25.83 23.85
CA LYS A 362 -10.24 -26.40 24.09
C LYS A 362 -9.45 -26.47 22.78
N MET A 363 -8.14 -26.25 22.85
CA MET A 363 -7.26 -26.24 21.68
C MET A 363 -7.35 -27.55 20.86
N LYS A 364 -7.49 -28.69 21.53
CA LYS A 364 -7.66 -30.01 20.92
C LYS A 364 -8.88 -30.13 20.00
N ASP A 365 -9.95 -29.41 20.31
CA ASP A 365 -11.21 -29.49 19.56
C ASP A 365 -11.10 -28.75 18.22
N LEU A 366 -10.07 -27.91 18.05
CA LEU A 366 -9.78 -27.20 16.80
C LEU A 366 -8.86 -27.99 15.85
N LEU A 367 -8.27 -29.10 16.31
CA LEU A 367 -7.38 -29.95 15.50
C LEU A 367 -8.10 -30.51 14.27
N LEU A 368 -7.32 -30.80 13.22
CA LEU A 368 -7.83 -31.39 11.98
C LEU A 368 -7.82 -32.92 12.05
N GLN A 369 -8.70 -33.55 11.28
CA GLN A 369 -8.71 -35.01 11.13
C GLN A 369 -7.36 -35.50 10.59
N GLY A 370 -6.79 -36.52 11.23
CA GLY A 370 -5.49 -37.11 10.86
C GLY A 370 -4.27 -36.49 11.55
N MET A 371 -4.46 -35.52 12.46
CA MET A 371 -3.39 -35.05 13.35
C MET A 371 -3.21 -36.00 14.54
N ASP A 372 -1.98 -36.11 15.03
CA ASP A 372 -1.67 -36.83 16.27
C ASP A 372 -2.05 -35.94 17.46
N VAL A 373 -3.24 -36.18 18.00
CA VAL A 373 -3.83 -35.38 19.08
C VAL A 373 -3.04 -35.52 20.37
N ASP A 374 -2.62 -36.74 20.72
CA ASP A 374 -1.93 -37.03 21.97
C ASP A 374 -0.53 -36.41 21.98
N ALA A 375 0.22 -36.54 20.88
CA ALA A 375 1.52 -35.90 20.74
C ALA A 375 1.40 -34.37 20.77
N PHE A 376 0.40 -33.81 20.08
CA PHE A 376 0.13 -32.37 20.08
C PHE A 376 -0.17 -31.85 21.48
N GLU A 377 -1.14 -32.43 22.19
CA GLU A 377 -1.53 -31.99 23.53
C GLU A 377 -0.37 -32.06 24.51
N LYS A 378 0.38 -33.17 24.49
CA LYS A 378 1.55 -33.32 25.36
C LYS A 378 2.56 -32.21 25.09
N LYS A 379 2.84 -31.90 23.82
CA LYS A 379 3.82 -30.86 23.49
C LYS A 379 3.30 -29.46 23.78
N PHE A 380 2.03 -29.19 23.48
CA PHE A 380 1.37 -27.92 23.77
C PHE A 380 1.41 -27.56 25.25
N ASN A 381 1.14 -28.52 26.13
CA ASN A 381 1.13 -28.31 27.59
C ASN A 381 2.53 -28.31 28.23
N THR A 382 3.57 -28.77 27.51
CA THR A 382 4.96 -28.82 28.02
C THR A 382 5.88 -27.78 27.38
N LEU A 383 5.39 -27.02 26.41
CA LEU A 383 6.11 -25.85 25.91
C LEU A 383 6.05 -24.78 27.00
N GLU A 384 7.22 -24.44 27.53
CA GLU A 384 7.39 -23.33 28.47
C GLU A 384 6.93 -22.03 27.81
N ALA A 385 6.42 -21.12 28.64
CA ALA A 385 5.97 -19.82 28.19
C ALA A 385 7.17 -18.86 27.98
N ASP A 386 8.28 -19.06 28.69
CA ASP A 386 9.48 -18.19 28.68
C ASP A 386 10.42 -18.43 27.48
#